data_AF-A0A2I1R349-F1
#
_entry.id   AF-A0A2I1R349-F1
#
_cell.length_a   1.000
_cell.length_b   1.000
_cell.length_c   1.000
_cell.angle_alpha   90.00
_cell.angle_beta   90.00
_cell.angle_gamma   90.00
#
_symmetry.space_group_name_H-M   'P 1'
#
loop_
_entity.id
_entity.type
_entity.pdbx_description
1 polymer ?
#
loop_
_entity_poly.entity_id
_entity_poly.type
_entity_poly.pdbx_seq_one_letter_code
_entity_poly.pdbx_strand_id
1 'polypeptide(L)'
;MTQLSLNLRAHDLPTRWDGDPVDWSPWQPMPAVTVCPPPRTQGCGNCGSATRPLTCQGTRTIAYGPNVIPIGRSRLRDRHIPVRLVVHRCPDCHHDTVFDPPTDQWWDLDDSDYQDAGSWAPTTGPDTHHKE
;
A
#
# COMPACT_ATOMS: atom_id res chain seq x y z
N MET A 1 -33.78 -8.23 -7.10
CA MET A 1 -32.91 -7.74 -8.20
C MET A 1 -31.75 -7.05 -7.54
N THR A 2 -30.59 -7.71 -7.45
CA THR A 2 -29.41 -7.17 -6.77
C THR A 2 -28.72 -6.24 -7.76
N GLN A 3 -28.74 -4.94 -7.48
CA GLN A 3 -28.11 -3.93 -8.32
C GLN A 3 -26.59 -4.13 -8.24
N LEU A 4 -25.99 -4.58 -9.33
CA LEU A 4 -24.54 -4.60 -9.53
C LEU A 4 -24.07 -3.14 -9.65
N SER A 5 -23.73 -2.53 -8.52
CA SER A 5 -23.00 -1.28 -8.50
C SER A 5 -21.62 -1.55 -9.09
N LEU A 6 -21.43 -1.26 -10.38
CA LEU A 6 -20.10 -1.13 -10.97
C LEU A 6 -19.47 0.11 -10.34
N ASN A 7 -18.81 -0.05 -9.19
CA ASN A 7 -17.94 0.98 -8.63
C ASN A 7 -16.73 1.14 -9.57
N LEU A 8 -16.92 1.90 -10.64
CA LEU A 8 -15.84 2.38 -11.49
C LEU A 8 -15.05 3.40 -10.67
N ARG A 9 -14.02 2.91 -9.98
CA ARG A 9 -13.00 3.76 -9.38
C ARG A 9 -12.36 4.64 -10.45
N ALA A 10 -12.03 5.88 -10.08
CA ALA A 10 -11.43 6.85 -11.01
C ALA A 10 -10.03 6.39 -11.44
N HIS A 11 -9.26 5.82 -10.51
CA HIS A 11 -7.92 5.28 -10.75
C HIS A 11 -7.82 3.82 -10.31
N ASP A 12 -6.94 3.06 -10.96
CA ASP A 12 -6.71 1.65 -10.58
C ASP A 12 -6.06 1.50 -9.20
N LEU A 13 -5.22 2.48 -8.82
CA LEU A 13 -4.54 2.62 -7.54
C LEU A 13 -4.41 4.11 -7.19
N PRO A 14 -4.17 4.47 -5.92
CA PRO A 14 -3.99 5.85 -5.50
C PRO A 14 -2.90 6.55 -6.30
N THR A 15 -3.23 7.65 -6.98
CA THR A 15 -2.25 8.43 -7.76
C THR A 15 -1.26 9.18 -6.88
N ARG A 16 -1.60 9.35 -5.60
CA ARG A 16 -0.79 9.99 -4.57
C ARG A 16 -0.84 9.21 -3.26
N TRP A 17 0.18 9.39 -2.43
CA TRP A 17 0.29 8.79 -1.11
C TRP A 17 0.91 9.82 -0.16
N ASP A 18 0.11 10.28 0.81
CA ASP A 18 0.42 11.42 1.69
C ASP A 18 0.78 12.69 0.90
N GLY A 19 0.11 12.89 -0.23
CA GLY A 19 0.34 14.02 -1.13
C GLY A 19 1.46 13.82 -2.15
N ASP A 20 2.35 12.84 -1.97
CA ASP A 20 3.41 12.55 -2.92
C ASP A 20 2.91 11.69 -4.10
N PRO A 21 3.23 12.04 -5.36
CA PRO A 21 2.84 11.21 -6.50
C PRO A 21 3.50 9.83 -6.45
N VAL A 22 2.75 8.81 -6.86
CA VAL A 22 3.23 7.42 -6.92
C VAL A 22 3.29 6.94 -8.36
N ASP A 23 4.43 6.38 -8.73
CA ASP A 23 4.60 5.63 -9.99
C ASP A 23 4.42 4.13 -9.72
N TRP A 24 3.35 3.54 -10.27
CA TRP A 24 3.00 2.14 -10.05
C TRP A 24 3.52 1.24 -11.16
N SER A 25 4.13 0.12 -10.77
CA SER A 25 4.46 -0.95 -11.71
C SER A 25 3.20 -1.67 -12.19
N PRO A 26 3.28 -2.41 -13.31
CA PRO A 26 2.24 -3.35 -13.68
C PRO A 26 1.99 -4.40 -12.57
N TRP A 27 0.77 -4.91 -12.50
CA TRP A 27 0.40 -6.03 -11.65
C TRP A 27 1.11 -7.32 -12.05
N GLN A 28 1.53 -8.09 -11.06
CA GLN A 28 2.17 -9.39 -11.23
C GLN A 28 1.57 -10.40 -10.25
N PRO A 29 1.48 -11.69 -10.58
CA PRO A 29 1.15 -12.71 -9.59
C PRO A 29 2.19 -12.73 -8.47
N MET A 30 1.77 -12.80 -7.21
CA MET A 30 2.71 -12.97 -6.12
C MET A 30 3.50 -14.28 -6.31
N PRO A 31 4.84 -14.25 -6.26
CA PRO A 31 5.64 -15.44 -6.48
C PRO A 31 5.34 -16.51 -5.44
N ALA A 32 5.24 -17.74 -5.93
CA ALA A 32 5.08 -18.92 -5.09
C ALA A 32 6.38 -19.19 -4.33
N VAL A 33 6.51 -18.74 -3.08
CA VAL A 33 7.61 -19.18 -2.24
C VAL A 33 7.22 -20.51 -1.60
N THR A 34 7.92 -21.58 -1.97
CA THR A 34 7.73 -22.92 -1.41
C THR A 34 8.65 -23.08 -0.19
N VAL A 35 8.25 -22.52 0.95
CA VAL A 35 8.88 -22.84 2.25
C VAL A 35 8.17 -24.07 2.84
N CYS A 36 8.92 -25.01 3.43
CA CYS A 36 8.34 -26.18 4.10
C CYS A 36 8.53 -26.07 5.62
N PRO A 37 7.46 -26.12 6.44
CA PRO A 37 6.05 -26.22 6.05
C PRO A 37 5.56 -24.93 5.36
N PRO A 38 4.55 -25.00 4.46
CA PRO A 38 4.01 -23.83 3.81
C PRO A 38 3.51 -22.85 4.88
N PRO A 39 3.85 -21.55 4.77
CA PRO A 39 3.30 -20.55 5.65
C PRO A 39 1.78 -20.58 5.51
N ARG A 40 1.07 -20.49 6.64
CA ARG A 40 -0.39 -20.39 6.63
C ARG A 40 -0.76 -19.11 5.90
N THR A 41 -1.39 -19.23 4.73
CA THR A 41 -1.95 -18.06 4.05
C THR A 41 -3.18 -17.63 4.81
N GLN A 42 -3.11 -16.48 5.47
CA GLN A 42 -4.32 -15.77 5.89
C GLN A 42 -5.06 -15.43 4.58
N GLY A 43 -6.30 -15.88 4.43
CA GLY A 43 -7.11 -15.52 3.27
C GLY A 43 -7.31 -14.00 3.18
N CYS A 44 -7.92 -13.52 2.11
CA CYS A 44 -8.30 -12.11 1.99
C CYS A 44 -9.13 -11.69 3.20
N GLY A 45 -8.71 -10.62 3.90
CA GLY A 45 -9.41 -10.11 5.08
C GLY A 45 -10.84 -9.63 4.80
N ASN A 46 -11.15 -9.27 3.56
CA ASN A 46 -12.46 -8.78 3.14
C ASN A 46 -13.42 -9.92 2.72
N CYS A 47 -13.03 -10.78 1.78
CA CYS A 47 -13.92 -11.82 1.22
C CYS A 47 -13.61 -13.26 1.67
N GLY A 48 -12.52 -13.47 2.40
CA GLY A 48 -12.08 -14.80 2.86
C GLY A 48 -11.40 -15.66 1.79
N SER A 49 -11.20 -15.16 0.57
CA SER A 49 -10.55 -15.93 -0.50
C SER A 49 -9.16 -16.42 -0.12
N ALA A 50 -8.85 -17.68 -0.43
CA ALA A 50 -7.51 -18.26 -0.30
C ALA A 50 -6.65 -18.09 -1.57
N THR A 51 -7.18 -17.45 -2.62
CA THR A 51 -6.45 -17.19 -3.86
C THR A 51 -5.27 -16.26 -3.58
N ARG A 52 -4.10 -16.60 -4.11
CA ARG A 52 -2.90 -15.77 -3.96
C ARG A 52 -3.13 -14.37 -4.53
N PRO A 53 -2.71 -13.31 -3.82
CA PRO A 53 -2.89 -11.96 -4.30
C PRO A 53 -2.04 -11.66 -5.54
N LEU A 54 -2.51 -10.71 -6.34
CA LEU A 54 -1.65 -9.97 -7.26
C LEU A 54 -0.84 -8.94 -6.47
N THR A 55 0.34 -8.59 -6.95
CA THR A 55 1.19 -7.56 -6.35
C THR A 55 1.66 -6.55 -7.38
N CYS A 56 1.83 -5.30 -6.95
CA CYS A 56 2.55 -4.28 -7.70
C CYS A 56 3.39 -3.44 -6.72
N GLN A 57 4.34 -2.69 -7.28
CA GLN A 57 5.22 -1.80 -6.52
C GLN A 57 4.93 -0.35 -6.89
N GLY A 58 4.82 0.50 -5.88
CA GLY A 58 4.72 1.96 -6.06
C GLY A 58 6.04 2.61 -5.70
N THR A 59 6.49 3.61 -6.45
CA THR A 59 7.63 4.43 -6.07
C THR A 59 7.17 5.86 -5.81
N ARG A 60 7.45 6.37 -4.61
CA ARG A 60 7.29 7.79 -4.26
C ARG A 60 8.61 8.39 -3.84
N THR A 61 8.75 9.70 -3.99
CA THR A 61 9.95 10.43 -3.57
C THR A 61 9.59 11.31 -2.38
N ILE A 62 10.14 10.98 -1.21
CA ILE A 62 9.84 11.70 0.04
C ILE A 62 11.03 12.54 0.49
N ALA A 63 10.76 13.62 1.22
CA ALA A 63 11.81 14.39 1.87
C ALA A 63 12.43 13.63 3.06
N TYR A 64 13.71 13.86 3.39
CA TYR A 64 14.32 13.34 4.61
C TYR A 64 13.53 13.77 5.85
N GLY A 65 13.10 12.81 6.65
CA GLY A 65 12.77 13.05 8.06
C GLY A 65 14.03 13.26 8.90
N PRO A 66 13.91 13.81 10.11
CA PRO A 66 15.06 14.07 11.01
C PRO A 66 15.84 12.81 11.41
N ASN A 67 15.29 11.61 11.20
CA ASN A 67 15.83 10.34 11.71
C ASN A 67 16.55 9.47 10.66
N VAL A 68 16.75 9.92 9.42
CA VAL A 68 17.45 9.14 8.39
C VAL A 68 18.89 9.66 8.26
N ILE A 69 19.86 8.84 8.70
CA ILE A 69 21.30 9.16 8.62
C ILE A 69 21.83 8.75 7.23
N PRO A 70 22.34 9.69 6.41
CA PRO A 70 22.94 9.35 5.13
C PRO A 70 24.19 8.48 5.34
N ILE A 71 24.23 7.30 4.73
CA ILE A 71 25.45 6.48 4.70
C ILE A 71 26.34 6.99 3.56
N GLY A 72 27.32 7.83 3.91
CA GLY A 72 28.38 8.30 3.00
C GLY A 72 28.58 9.83 2.98
N ARG A 73 29.79 10.28 2.60
CA ARG A 73 30.17 11.71 2.55
C ARG A 73 29.56 12.49 1.38
N SER A 74 28.81 11.85 0.51
CA SER A 74 28.25 12.46 -0.70
C SER A 74 26.73 12.44 -0.62
N ARG A 75 26.10 13.59 -0.93
CA ARG A 75 24.66 13.84 -1.15
C ARG A 75 23.86 14.52 -0.03
N LEU A 76 24.44 15.55 0.58
CA LEU A 76 23.68 16.59 1.30
C LEU A 76 22.97 17.60 0.36
N ARG A 77 22.94 17.39 -0.97
CA ARG A 77 22.36 18.35 -1.92
C ARG A 77 20.88 18.12 -2.19
N ASP A 78 20.44 16.87 -2.34
CA ASP A 78 19.04 16.53 -2.56
C ASP A 78 18.52 15.73 -1.38
N ARG A 79 17.71 16.38 -0.54
CA ARG A 79 17.06 15.77 0.63
C ARG A 79 15.83 14.94 0.24
N HIS A 80 15.87 14.26 -0.89
CA HIS A 80 14.76 13.41 -1.34
C HIS A 80 15.27 12.00 -1.60
N ILE A 81 14.52 11.01 -1.12
CA ILE A 81 14.84 9.60 -1.34
C ILE A 81 13.65 8.88 -1.99
N PRO A 82 13.91 7.97 -2.94
CA PRO A 82 12.88 7.10 -3.45
C PRO A 82 12.54 6.04 -2.40
N VAL A 83 11.25 5.83 -2.19
CA VAL A 83 10.69 4.84 -1.28
C VAL A 83 9.72 3.96 -2.06
N ARG A 84 9.67 2.68 -1.70
CA ARG A 84 8.77 1.70 -2.31
C ARG A 84 7.57 1.41 -1.44
N LEU A 85 6.39 1.43 -2.04
CA LEU A 85 5.15 0.84 -1.53
C LEU A 85 4.98 -0.55 -2.15
N VAL A 86 4.35 -1.47 -1.43
CA VAL A 86 4.00 -2.80 -1.94
C VAL A 86 2.50 -2.98 -1.81
N VAL A 87 1.80 -3.21 -2.93
CA VAL A 87 0.35 -3.46 -2.91
C VAL A 87 0.07 -4.93 -3.10
N HIS A 88 -0.94 -5.43 -2.40
CA HIS A 88 -1.56 -6.72 -2.62
C HIS A 88 -3.02 -6.54 -3.03
N ARG A 89 -3.45 -7.18 -4.12
CA ARG A 89 -4.84 -7.21 -4.58
C ARG A 89 -5.41 -8.61 -4.50
N CYS A 90 -6.56 -8.75 -3.86
CA CYS A 90 -7.33 -9.99 -3.94
C CYS A 90 -7.88 -10.18 -5.36
N PRO A 91 -7.64 -11.33 -6.04
CA PRO A 91 -8.17 -11.53 -7.39
C PRO A 91 -9.69 -11.69 -7.45
N ASP A 92 -10.33 -12.06 -6.33
CA ASP A 92 -11.76 -12.40 -6.31
C ASP A 92 -12.65 -11.21 -5.94
N CYS A 93 -12.22 -10.36 -5.00
CA CYS A 93 -12.98 -9.16 -4.60
C CYS A 93 -12.30 -7.83 -4.94
N HIS A 94 -11.11 -7.86 -5.57
CA HIS A 94 -10.33 -6.67 -5.97
C HIS A 94 -9.93 -5.72 -4.84
N HIS A 95 -10.08 -6.15 -3.59
CA HIS A 95 -9.67 -5.40 -2.41
C HIS A 95 -8.15 -5.30 -2.34
N ASP A 96 -7.67 -4.08 -2.06
CA ASP A 96 -6.25 -3.73 -2.07
C ASP A 96 -5.76 -3.42 -0.65
N THR A 97 -4.61 -3.98 -0.30
CA THR A 97 -3.86 -3.55 0.89
C THR A 97 -2.46 -3.09 0.49
N VAL A 98 -1.95 -2.07 1.17
CA VAL A 98 -0.65 -1.45 0.86
C VAL A 98 0.26 -1.53 2.08
N PHE A 99 1.47 -2.02 1.89
CA PHE A 99 2.54 -1.91 2.87
C PHE A 99 3.40 -0.68 2.58
N ASP A 100 3.55 0.19 3.59
CA ASP A 100 4.40 1.39 3.56
C ASP A 100 5.62 1.18 4.47
N PRO A 101 6.78 0.77 3.93
CA PRO A 101 7.97 0.46 4.71
C PRO A 101 8.53 1.60 5.59
N PRO A 102 8.48 2.90 5.19
CA PRO A 102 8.88 4.00 6.07
C PRO A 102 8.12 4.07 7.39
N THR A 103 6.83 3.75 7.38
CA THR A 103 5.96 3.77 8.57
C THR A 103 5.81 2.40 9.20
N ASP A 104 6.25 1.34 8.53
CA ASP A 104 6.07 -0.08 8.89
C ASP A 104 4.60 -0.47 9.10
N GLN A 105 3.72 0.09 8.25
CA GLN A 105 2.27 -0.07 8.36
C GLN A 105 1.65 -0.76 7.15
N TRP A 106 0.63 -1.56 7.44
CA TRP A 106 -0.31 -2.05 6.43
C TRP A 106 -1.55 -1.16 6.42
N TRP A 107 -1.94 -0.77 5.22
CA TRP A 107 -3.08 0.07 4.92
C TRP A 107 -4.13 -0.77 4.22
N ASP A 108 -5.37 -0.61 4.65
CA ASP A 108 -6.53 -1.17 3.99
C ASP A 108 -7.20 -0.07 3.17
N LEU A 109 -7.27 -0.22 1.85
CA LEU A 109 -7.76 0.84 0.97
C LEU A 109 -9.29 0.80 0.83
N ASP A 110 -9.89 1.98 0.87
CA ASP A 110 -11.32 2.18 0.66
C ASP A 110 -11.61 2.99 -0.62
N ASP A 111 -12.90 3.20 -0.92
CA ASP A 111 -13.34 3.88 -2.15
C ASP A 111 -12.80 5.32 -2.29
N SER A 112 -12.41 5.97 -1.19
CA SER A 112 -11.88 7.34 -1.19
C SER A 112 -10.41 7.42 -1.63
N ASP A 113 -9.64 6.35 -1.48
CA ASP A 113 -8.23 6.28 -1.83
C ASP A 113 -7.97 6.35 -3.35
N TYR A 114 -8.96 5.94 -4.14
CA TYR A 114 -8.87 5.85 -5.60
C TYR A 114 -9.22 7.14 -6.33
N GLN A 115 -9.33 8.26 -5.61
CA GLN A 115 -9.60 9.59 -6.17
C GLN A 115 -8.29 10.33 -6.50
N ASP A 116 -8.39 11.47 -7.19
CA ASP A 116 -7.22 12.27 -7.62
C ASP A 116 -6.30 12.71 -6.46
N ALA A 117 -6.89 12.90 -5.27
CA ALA A 117 -6.16 13.26 -4.06
C ALA A 117 -5.25 12.13 -3.55
N GLY A 118 -5.54 10.88 -3.94
CA GLY A 118 -4.89 9.67 -3.48
C GLY A 118 -5.15 9.38 -2.00
N SER A 119 -4.33 8.47 -1.46
CA SER A 119 -4.40 8.05 -0.08
C SER A 119 -3.71 9.04 0.84
N TRP A 120 -4.30 9.20 2.03
CA TRP A 120 -3.77 10.04 3.09
C TRP A 120 -3.86 9.32 4.41
N ALA A 121 -2.85 9.49 5.25
CA ALA A 121 -2.99 9.07 6.63
C ALA A 121 -4.20 9.71 7.30
N PRO A 122 -4.96 8.96 8.12
CA PRO A 122 -6.02 9.55 8.92
C PRO A 122 -5.42 10.71 9.67
N THR A 123 -6.02 11.88 9.54
CA THR A 123 -5.61 13.04 10.35
C THR A 123 -5.87 12.65 11.80
N THR A 124 -4.82 12.28 12.51
CA THR A 124 -4.92 11.75 13.88
C THR A 124 -5.50 12.85 14.76
N GLY A 125 -6.78 12.74 15.09
CA GLY A 125 -7.28 13.19 16.39
C GLY A 125 -6.68 12.28 17.47
N PRO A 126 -6.49 12.75 18.71
CA PRO A 126 -5.65 12.08 19.70
C PRO A 126 -6.11 10.63 19.98
N ASP A 127 -5.19 9.69 19.77
CA ASP A 127 -5.32 8.26 20.06
C ASP A 127 -5.60 8.01 21.54
N THR A 128 -6.77 7.45 21.85
CA THR A 128 -6.94 6.66 23.08
C THR A 128 -6.60 5.21 22.76
N HIS A 129 -5.33 4.84 22.88
CA HIS A 129 -4.91 3.44 22.95
C HIS A 129 -5.68 2.73 24.07
N HIS A 130 -6.59 1.82 23.71
CA HIS A 130 -7.02 0.73 24.59
C HIS A 130 -6.16 -0.49 24.27
N LYS A 131 -5.43 -0.93 25.28
CA LYS A 131 -4.59 -2.12 25.28
C LYS A 131 -5.29 -3.10 26.21
N GLU A 132 -5.69 -4.25 25.70
CA GLU A 132 -5.99 -5.45 26.51
C GLU A 132 -4.78 -6.40 26.46
#